data_AF-A0A0J0XFN5-F1
#
_entry.id   AF-A0A0J0XFN5-F1
#
_cell.length_a   1.000
_cell.length_b   1.000
_cell.length_c   1.000
_cell.angle_alpha   90.00
_cell.angle_beta   90.00
_cell.angle_gamma   90.00
#
_symmetry.space_group_name_H-M   'P 1'
#
loop_
_entity.id
_entity.type
_entity.pdbx_description
1 polymer ?
#
loop_
_entity_poly.entity_id
_entity_poly.type
_entity_poly.pdbx_seq_one_letter_code
_entity_poly.pdbx_strand_id
1 'polypeptide(L)'
;MLTALFALLAATATLGAQIHPRGDTRFCLQATDAPKNGDVVSVNTCNGSRGQDFTISPGSTKVKVAGSNFCLDAGSSPGNGIRMKVWQCYDGLPAQQFYLTGDGRIAVEGKGQCLDLTNGNLVALNPVQTWECGTGNNNQYWTVGGGGPGPTTVPPTSVPPSCAPSTVTVTVTRAAAKRENRYQH
;
A
#
# COMPACT_ATOMS: atom_id res chain seq x y z
N MET A 1 9.03 46.54 -16.90
CA MET A 1 8.19 45.67 -16.04
C MET A 1 8.80 44.28 -16.08
N LEU A 2 9.37 43.83 -14.96
CA LEU A 2 10.13 42.57 -14.88
C LEU A 2 9.16 41.44 -14.49
N THR A 3 8.85 40.55 -15.43
CA THR A 3 8.01 39.37 -15.17
C THR A 3 8.82 38.34 -14.38
N ALA A 4 8.47 38.18 -13.10
CA ALA A 4 9.02 37.12 -12.26
C ALA A 4 8.49 35.76 -12.76
N LEU A 5 9.40 34.92 -13.24
CA LEU A 5 9.12 33.54 -13.61
C LEU A 5 9.02 32.72 -12.31
N PHE A 6 7.80 32.47 -11.83
CA PHE A 6 7.55 31.51 -10.76
C PHE A 6 7.81 30.10 -11.30
N ALA A 7 8.96 29.51 -10.95
CA ALA A 7 9.17 28.09 -11.12
C ALA A 7 8.25 27.35 -10.13
N LEU A 8 7.20 26.71 -10.66
CA LEU A 8 6.37 25.79 -9.88
C LEU A 8 7.22 24.56 -9.56
N LEU A 9 7.75 24.50 -8.34
CA LEU A 9 8.40 23.30 -7.84
C LEU A 9 7.30 22.22 -7.73
N ALA A 10 7.22 21.32 -8.71
CA ALA A 10 6.40 20.13 -8.58
C ALA A 10 6.98 19.32 -7.41
N ALA A 11 6.32 19.38 -6.25
CA ALA A 11 6.64 18.50 -5.14
C ALA A 11 6.40 17.08 -5.63
N THR A 12 7.46 16.31 -5.85
CA THR A 12 7.36 14.88 -6.06
C THR A 12 6.71 14.32 -4.80
N ALA A 13 5.45 13.89 -4.89
CA ALA A 13 4.82 13.16 -3.80
C ALA A 13 5.71 11.96 -3.52
N THR A 14 6.36 11.93 -2.36
CA THR A 14 7.07 10.74 -1.88
C THR A 14 6.06 9.62 -1.86
N LEU A 15 6.20 8.67 -2.78
CA LEU A 15 5.42 7.45 -2.80
C LEU A 15 5.66 6.75 -1.46
N GLY A 16 4.60 6.51 -0.70
CA GLY A 16 4.70 5.69 0.50
C GLY A 16 5.09 4.27 0.12
N ALA A 17 5.77 3.56 1.02
CA ALA A 17 6.13 2.16 0.85
C ALA A 17 5.26 1.27 1.74
N GLN A 18 5.03 0.04 1.31
CA GLN A 18 4.41 -0.97 2.17
C GLN A 18 5.47 -1.57 3.09
N ILE A 19 5.03 -1.99 4.28
CA ILE A 19 5.88 -2.62 5.29
C ILE A 19 5.33 -4.03 5.52
N HIS A 20 6.09 -5.05 5.11
CA HIS A 20 5.62 -6.44 5.12
C HIS A 20 6.18 -7.20 6.33
N PRO A 21 5.32 -7.79 7.18
CA PRO A 21 5.75 -8.63 8.28
C PRO A 21 6.42 -9.90 7.74
N ARG A 22 7.58 -10.24 8.30
CA ARG A 22 8.36 -11.45 7.96
C ARG A 22 8.80 -11.54 6.50
N GLY A 23 8.75 -10.42 5.76
CA GLY A 23 8.94 -10.40 4.32
C GLY A 23 7.78 -10.98 3.49
N ASP A 24 6.63 -11.29 4.10
CA ASP A 24 5.48 -11.84 3.40
C ASP A 24 4.70 -10.72 2.69
N THR A 25 4.92 -10.57 1.39
CA THR A 25 4.33 -9.50 0.57
C THR A 25 2.81 -9.58 0.41
N ARG A 26 2.15 -10.62 0.96
CA ARG A 26 0.68 -10.71 1.01
C ARG A 26 0.10 -9.91 2.19
N PHE A 27 0.91 -9.63 3.21
CA PHE A 27 0.51 -8.87 4.39
C PHE A 27 1.26 -7.55 4.46
N CYS A 28 0.57 -6.53 4.96
CA CYS A 28 1.04 -5.17 5.08
C CYS A 28 0.76 -4.67 6.50
N LEU A 29 1.65 -3.85 7.05
CA LEU A 29 1.32 -2.97 8.17
C LEU A 29 0.13 -2.10 7.77
N GLN A 30 -0.82 -1.92 8.68
CA GLN A 30 -2.09 -1.27 8.41
C GLN A 30 -2.40 -0.27 9.52
N ALA A 31 -2.43 1.01 9.14
CA ALA A 31 -3.18 2.05 9.82
C ALA A 31 -4.57 2.19 9.18
N THR A 32 -5.47 2.98 9.78
CA THR A 32 -6.73 3.37 9.15
C THR A 32 -6.48 4.35 7.99
N ASP A 33 -7.34 4.36 6.96
CA ASP A 33 -7.21 5.27 5.80
C ASP A 33 -7.43 6.75 6.16
N ALA A 34 -8.18 7.00 7.22
CA ALA A 34 -8.41 8.31 7.82
C ALA A 34 -7.93 8.27 9.28
N PRO A 35 -6.61 8.28 9.52
CA PRO A 35 -6.06 8.06 10.84
C PRO A 35 -6.46 9.16 11.82
N LYS A 36 -6.72 8.77 13.06
CA LYS A 36 -6.87 9.65 14.22
C LYS A 36 -6.01 9.16 15.39
N ASN A 37 -5.76 10.05 16.34
CA ASN A 37 -4.97 9.75 17.52
C ASN A 37 -5.52 8.52 18.25
N GLY A 38 -4.67 7.52 18.45
CA GLY A 38 -5.02 6.31 19.18
C GLY A 38 -5.51 5.15 18.33
N ASP A 39 -5.72 5.34 17.01
CA ASP A 39 -6.05 4.22 16.14
C ASP A 39 -4.95 3.16 16.18
N VAL A 40 -5.36 1.91 16.42
CA VAL A 40 -4.44 0.77 16.55
C VAL A 40 -3.83 0.43 15.19
N VAL A 41 -2.54 0.15 15.18
CA VAL A 41 -1.85 -0.38 14.00
C VAL A 41 -1.88 -1.91 14.06
N SER A 42 -2.14 -2.54 12.92
CA SER A 42 -2.25 -3.99 12.78
C SER A 42 -1.51 -4.48 11.54
N VAL A 43 -1.52 -5.79 11.31
CA VAL A 43 -1.23 -6.34 9.98
C VAL A 43 -2.54 -6.72 9.28
N ASN A 44 -2.59 -6.53 7.98
CA ASN A 44 -3.74 -6.91 7.16
C ASN A 44 -3.27 -7.43 5.80
N THR A 45 -4.13 -8.14 5.07
CA THR A 45 -3.85 -8.46 3.67
C THR A 45 -3.62 -7.17 2.89
N CYS A 46 -2.56 -7.13 2.09
CA CYS A 46 -2.28 -5.98 1.24
C CYS A 46 -3.45 -5.75 0.26
N ASN A 47 -3.98 -4.53 0.25
CA ASN A 47 -5.19 -4.15 -0.50
C ASN A 47 -5.03 -2.80 -1.23
N GLY A 48 -3.86 -2.15 -1.15
CA GLY A 48 -3.58 -0.88 -1.80
C GLY A 48 -4.29 0.33 -1.15
N SER A 49 -4.81 0.16 0.07
CA SER A 49 -5.36 1.26 0.86
C SER A 49 -4.27 2.23 1.30
N ARG A 50 -4.62 3.51 1.50
CA ARG A 50 -3.66 4.54 1.92
C ARG A 50 -3.07 4.24 3.29
N GLY A 51 -3.83 3.57 4.15
CA GLY A 51 -3.38 3.10 5.46
C GLY A 51 -2.29 2.02 5.41
N GLN A 52 -1.94 1.50 4.22
CA GLN A 52 -0.82 0.56 4.02
C GLN A 52 0.45 1.23 3.45
N ASP A 53 0.38 2.51 3.11
CA ASP A 53 1.50 3.26 2.55
C ASP A 53 2.15 4.11 3.65
N PHE A 54 3.45 3.89 3.87
CA PHE A 54 4.22 4.57 4.91
C PHE A 54 5.49 5.22 4.34
N THR A 55 5.81 6.43 4.77
CA THR A 55 7.14 7.02 4.59
C THR A 55 8.02 6.60 5.75
N ILE A 56 9.11 5.89 5.44
CA ILE A 56 10.14 5.40 6.36
C ILE A 56 11.47 5.37 5.62
N SER A 57 12.59 5.62 6.30
CA SER A 57 13.94 5.55 5.72
C SER A 57 14.88 4.69 6.58
N PRO A 58 15.93 4.07 5.99
CA PRO A 58 16.97 3.41 6.77
C PRO A 58 17.63 4.33 7.80
N GLY A 59 18.03 3.79 8.94
CA GLY A 59 18.59 4.58 10.05
C GLY A 59 17.51 5.25 10.91
N SER A 60 17.86 6.37 11.56
CA SER A 60 16.92 7.15 12.38
C SER A 60 15.84 7.77 11.50
N THR A 61 14.58 7.52 11.85
CA THR A 61 13.42 7.82 11.01
C THR A 61 12.15 7.95 11.86
N LYS A 62 11.10 8.50 11.24
CA LYS A 62 9.71 8.28 11.65
C LYS A 62 9.09 7.21 10.75
N VAL A 63 8.02 6.56 11.22
CA VAL A 63 7.16 5.70 10.38
C VAL A 63 5.85 6.44 10.22
N LYS A 64 5.68 7.15 9.11
CA LYS A 64 4.55 8.08 8.91
C LYS A 64 3.60 7.55 7.85
N VAL A 65 2.30 7.55 8.11
CA VAL A 65 1.29 7.19 7.11
C VAL A 65 1.35 8.21 5.97
N ALA A 66 1.60 7.73 4.75
CA ALA A 66 1.88 8.58 3.60
C ALA A 66 0.71 9.52 3.29
N GLY A 67 1.02 10.78 2.94
CA GLY A 67 0.00 11.80 2.67
C GLY A 67 -0.80 12.29 3.89
N SER A 68 -0.44 11.90 5.11
CA SER A 68 -1.10 12.34 6.36
C SER A 68 -0.15 13.12 7.29
N ASN A 69 -0.61 13.49 8.49
CA ASN A 69 0.24 13.93 9.61
C ASN A 69 0.21 12.94 10.79
N PHE A 70 0.12 11.64 10.51
CA PHE A 70 0.06 10.59 11.53
C PHE A 70 1.28 9.66 11.43
N CYS A 71 1.89 9.43 12.58
CA CYS A 71 3.09 8.63 12.77
C CYS A 71 2.75 7.42 13.64
N LEU A 72 3.41 6.29 13.39
CA LEU A 72 3.48 5.18 14.31
C LEU A 72 3.98 5.69 15.67
N ASP A 73 3.37 5.22 16.74
CA ASP A 73 3.61 5.68 18.10
C ASP A 73 3.65 4.49 19.06
N ALA A 74 4.79 4.34 19.73
CA ALA A 74 5.08 3.26 20.67
C ALA A 74 4.52 3.50 22.09
N GLY A 75 3.91 4.66 22.34
CA GLY A 75 3.55 5.11 23.68
C GLY A 75 4.74 5.70 24.45
N SER A 76 4.44 6.43 25.53
CA SER A 76 5.45 7.10 26.37
C SER A 76 6.34 6.13 27.16
N SER A 77 5.83 4.94 27.45
CA SER A 77 6.51 3.89 28.21
C SER A 77 6.42 2.57 27.44
N PRO A 78 7.19 2.41 26.34
CA PRO A 78 7.17 1.18 25.55
C PRO A 78 7.72 0.02 26.38
N GLY A 79 7.13 -1.16 26.21
CA GLY A 79 7.46 -2.38 26.92
C GLY A 79 6.74 -3.57 26.29
N ASN A 80 7.12 -4.79 26.67
CA ASN A 80 6.58 -5.99 26.03
C ASN A 80 5.04 -6.02 26.10
N GLY A 81 4.39 -6.11 24.93
CA GLY A 81 2.94 -6.21 24.82
C GLY A 81 2.21 -4.87 24.71
N ILE A 82 2.90 -3.73 24.72
CA ILE A 82 2.25 -2.43 24.51
C ILE A 82 1.89 -2.29 23.03
N ARG A 83 0.60 -2.19 22.73
CA ARG A 83 0.09 -2.05 21.35
C ARG A 83 0.59 -0.77 20.71
N MET A 84 1.01 -0.90 19.45
CA MET A 84 1.32 0.26 18.62
C MET A 84 0.04 0.92 18.14
N LYS A 85 0.12 2.23 17.94
CA LYS A 85 -0.97 3.06 17.43
C LYS A 85 -0.41 4.09 16.46
N VAL A 86 -1.30 4.83 15.80
CA VAL A 86 -0.94 6.09 15.19
C VAL A 86 -1.27 7.26 16.11
N TRP A 87 -0.47 8.31 16.01
CA TRP A 87 -0.70 9.59 16.68
C TRP A 87 -0.20 10.71 15.77
N GLN A 88 -0.70 11.93 15.97
CA GLN A 88 -0.18 13.10 15.27
C GLN A 88 1.35 13.16 15.39
N CYS A 89 2.02 13.41 14.26
CA CYS A 89 3.47 13.48 14.24
C CYS A 89 3.97 14.70 15.01
N TYR A 90 4.95 14.48 15.89
CA TYR A 90 5.70 15.53 16.58
C TYR A 90 7.19 15.33 16.39
N ASP A 91 7.93 16.41 16.10
CA ASP A 91 9.38 16.37 16.04
C ASP A 91 9.97 16.21 17.43
N GLY A 92 11.05 15.42 17.53
CA GLY A 92 11.71 15.13 18.80
C GLY A 92 10.95 14.24 19.78
N LEU A 93 9.71 13.82 19.49
CA LEU A 93 8.93 12.95 20.39
C LEU A 93 9.48 11.52 20.41
N PRO A 94 10.08 11.01 21.51
CA PRO A 94 10.76 9.71 21.52
C PRO A 94 9.85 8.52 21.20
N ALA A 95 8.56 8.61 21.51
CA ALA A 95 7.58 7.58 21.19
C ALA A 95 7.36 7.38 19.68
N GLN A 96 7.81 8.33 18.86
CA GLN A 96 7.65 8.35 17.40
C GLN A 96 9.00 8.38 16.66
N GLN A 97 10.10 8.19 17.38
CA GLN A 97 11.42 8.05 16.78
C GLN A 97 11.77 6.57 16.71
N PHE A 98 12.08 6.13 15.50
CA PHE A 98 12.43 4.76 15.20
C PHE A 98 13.78 4.68 14.50
N TYR A 99 14.36 3.49 14.52
CA TYR A 99 15.54 3.17 13.75
C TYR A 99 15.24 1.94 12.89
N LEU A 100 15.24 2.11 11.57
CA LEU A 100 15.17 0.98 10.64
C LEU A 100 16.57 0.40 10.45
N THR A 101 16.79 -0.78 10.99
CA THR A 101 18.08 -1.47 10.95
C THR A 101 18.31 -2.18 9.62
N GLY A 102 19.56 -2.49 9.30
CA GLY A 102 19.92 -3.25 8.08
C GLY A 102 19.41 -4.69 8.07
N ASP A 103 19.08 -5.26 9.23
CA ASP A 103 18.45 -6.58 9.38
C ASP A 103 16.91 -6.52 9.43
N GLY A 104 16.30 -5.37 9.09
CA GLY A 104 14.86 -5.24 8.91
C GLY A 104 14.05 -5.07 10.20
N ARG A 105 14.66 -4.71 11.32
CA ARG A 105 13.93 -4.34 12.55
C ARG A 105 13.57 -2.86 12.51
N ILE A 106 12.38 -2.54 13.02
CA ILE A 106 11.95 -1.16 13.26
C ILE A 106 12.00 -0.95 14.77
N ALA A 107 13.14 -0.47 15.27
CA ALA A 107 13.39 -0.29 16.69
C ALA A 107 12.89 1.07 17.18
N VAL A 108 12.27 1.15 18.35
CA VAL A 108 12.02 2.42 19.05
C VAL A 108 13.36 2.94 19.56
N GLU A 109 13.78 4.10 19.05
CA GLU A 109 15.17 4.56 19.18
C GLU A 109 15.56 4.78 20.66
N GLY A 110 16.64 4.12 21.08
CA GLY A 110 17.15 4.20 22.46
C GLY A 110 16.28 3.52 23.52
N LYS A 111 15.28 2.70 23.15
CA LYS A 111 14.38 2.03 24.10
C LYS A 111 14.55 0.51 24.21
N GLY A 112 15.31 -0.12 23.31
CA GLY A 112 15.46 -1.58 23.29
C GLY A 112 14.18 -2.35 22.93
N GLN A 113 13.18 -1.65 22.40
CA GLN A 113 11.88 -2.19 21.99
C GLN A 113 11.75 -2.11 20.47
N CYS A 114 11.13 -3.10 19.84
CA CYS A 114 10.97 -3.21 18.40
C CYS A 114 9.49 -3.37 18.03
N LEU A 115 9.13 -2.93 16.82
CA LEU A 115 7.85 -3.28 16.21
C LEU A 115 7.78 -4.80 16.06
N ASP A 116 6.77 -5.41 16.66
CA ASP A 116 6.62 -6.86 16.79
C ASP A 116 5.25 -7.30 16.28
N LEU A 117 5.26 -8.34 15.44
CA LEU A 117 4.07 -9.06 15.03
C LEU A 117 3.62 -9.92 16.21
N THR A 118 2.55 -9.49 16.88
CA THR A 118 2.04 -10.14 18.09
C THR A 118 1.85 -11.65 17.90
N ASN A 119 2.54 -12.43 18.74
CA ASN A 119 2.57 -13.90 18.73
C ASN A 119 3.03 -14.53 17.40
N GLY A 120 3.60 -13.77 16.47
CA GLY A 120 3.95 -14.24 15.13
C GLY A 120 2.74 -14.58 14.25
N ASN A 121 1.54 -14.09 14.59
CA ASN A 121 0.31 -14.47 13.91
C ASN A 121 0.04 -13.57 12.70
N LEU A 122 0.14 -14.14 11.48
CA LEU A 122 -0.32 -13.48 10.25
C LEU A 122 -1.81 -13.73 10.01
N VAL A 123 -2.62 -13.10 10.84
CA VAL A 123 -4.07 -13.03 10.67
C VAL A 123 -4.43 -11.57 10.47
N ALA A 124 -5.36 -11.31 9.54
CA ALA A 124 -5.85 -9.97 9.28
C ALA A 124 -6.32 -9.30 10.58
N LEU A 125 -6.00 -8.02 10.74
CA LEU A 125 -6.29 -7.19 11.90
C LEU A 125 -5.58 -7.62 13.19
N ASN A 126 -4.61 -8.53 13.15
CA ASN A 126 -3.77 -8.81 14.31
C ASN A 126 -2.99 -7.53 14.69
N PRO A 127 -3.21 -6.95 15.89
CA PRO A 127 -2.50 -5.74 16.31
C PRO A 127 -1.00 -5.99 16.41
N VAL A 128 -0.20 -5.02 16.01
CA VAL A 128 1.25 -5.06 16.28
C VAL A 128 1.53 -4.43 17.64
N GLN A 129 2.67 -4.80 18.22
CA GLN A 129 3.04 -4.39 19.58
C GLN A 129 4.50 -3.94 19.62
N THR A 130 4.90 -3.40 20.76
CA THR A 130 6.30 -3.34 21.15
C THR A 130 6.69 -4.64 21.85
N TRP A 131 7.89 -5.12 21.54
CA TRP A 131 8.54 -6.20 22.26
C TRP A 131 10.05 -5.98 22.29
N GLU A 132 10.71 -6.49 23.31
CA GLU A 132 12.17 -6.45 23.44
C GLU A 132 12.82 -6.91 22.13
N CYS A 133 13.75 -6.09 21.63
CA CYS A 133 14.41 -6.35 20.37
C CYS A 133 15.25 -7.63 20.45
N GLY A 134 15.02 -8.57 19.53
CA GLY A 134 15.74 -9.84 19.44
C GLY A 134 16.33 -10.07 18.04
N THR A 135 17.62 -10.39 17.97
CA THR A 135 18.28 -10.77 16.70
C THR A 135 17.73 -12.11 16.20
N GLY A 136 17.37 -12.19 14.92
CA GLY A 136 16.81 -13.41 14.32
C GLY A 136 15.35 -13.70 14.73
N ASN A 137 14.70 -12.80 15.48
CA ASN A 137 13.28 -12.92 15.80
C ASN A 137 12.44 -12.59 14.56
N ASN A 138 11.81 -13.62 13.98
CA ASN A 138 11.00 -13.45 12.77
C ASN A 138 9.77 -12.54 13.01
N ASN A 139 9.30 -12.38 14.25
CA ASN A 139 8.18 -11.47 14.56
C ASN A 139 8.58 -9.99 14.43
N GLN A 140 9.89 -9.69 14.41
CA GLN A 140 10.43 -8.33 14.34
C GLN A 140 11.13 -8.06 13.01
N TYR A 141 11.03 -8.99 12.06
CA TYR A 141 11.55 -8.82 10.72
C TYR A 141 10.50 -8.16 9.82
N TRP A 142 10.86 -7.02 9.23
CA TRP A 142 10.01 -6.21 8.37
C TRP A 142 10.78 -5.82 7.10
N THR A 143 10.19 -6.06 5.94
CA THR A 143 10.73 -5.56 4.67
C THR A 143 9.95 -4.36 4.20
N VAL A 144 10.64 -3.34 3.70
CA VAL A 144 10.03 -2.12 3.18
C VAL A 144 10.10 -2.12 1.65
N GLY A 145 8.97 -1.95 0.97
CA GLY A 145 8.92 -1.88 -0.49
C GLY A 145 7.48 -1.77 -1.02
N GLY A 146 7.30 -1.55 -2.32
CA GLY A 146 6.02 -1.82 -2.99
C GLY A 146 4.86 -0.81 -2.89
N GLY A 147 5.08 0.47 -2.54
CA GLY A 147 4.04 1.52 -2.72
C GLY A 147 4.54 2.67 -3.62
N GLY A 148 3.77 3.34 -4.49
CA GLY A 148 2.39 3.20 -5.01
C GLY A 148 2.37 3.65 -6.50
N PRO A 149 1.23 4.05 -7.13
CA PRO A 149 -0.03 4.50 -6.56
C PRO A 149 -1.20 3.53 -6.80
N GLY A 150 -2.12 3.41 -5.84
CA GLY A 150 -3.43 2.88 -6.15
C GLY A 150 -4.21 3.81 -7.08
N PRO A 151 -4.96 3.25 -8.04
CA PRO A 151 -6.37 3.53 -8.13
C PRO A 151 -7.12 2.31 -7.62
N THR A 152 -8.14 2.56 -6.81
CA THR A 152 -9.31 1.68 -6.77
C THR A 152 -9.76 1.40 -8.20
N THR A 153 -9.37 0.27 -8.75
CA THR A 153 -10.27 -0.48 -9.59
C THR A 153 -10.83 -1.55 -8.69
N VAL A 154 -12.06 -1.30 -8.21
CA VAL A 154 -13.10 -2.33 -8.32
C VAL A 154 -12.73 -3.23 -9.52
N PRO A 155 -12.59 -4.56 -9.36
CA PRO A 155 -12.32 -5.39 -10.53
C PRO A 155 -13.40 -5.02 -11.55
N PRO A 156 -13.06 -4.55 -12.76
CA PRO A 156 -14.09 -4.33 -13.73
C PRO A 156 -14.70 -5.71 -13.99
N THR A 157 -15.87 -5.95 -13.45
CA THR A 157 -16.92 -6.65 -14.18
C THR A 157 -17.33 -5.74 -15.35
N SER A 158 -16.39 -5.40 -16.22
CA SER A 158 -16.65 -4.90 -17.55
C SER A 158 -16.25 -6.00 -18.50
N VAL A 159 -17.25 -6.79 -18.87
CA VAL A 159 -17.54 -7.20 -20.23
C VAL A 159 -16.46 -6.72 -21.23
N PRO A 160 -15.80 -7.62 -21.98
CA PRO A 160 -14.87 -7.20 -23.02
C PRO A 160 -15.59 -6.28 -24.02
N PRO A 161 -15.00 -5.16 -24.47
CA PRO A 161 -15.52 -4.40 -25.59
C PRO A 161 -15.38 -5.26 -26.87
N SER A 162 -16.38 -6.10 -27.12
CA SER A 162 -16.69 -6.60 -28.45
C SER A 162 -17.20 -5.40 -29.24
N CYS A 163 -16.30 -4.75 -29.99
CA CYS A 163 -16.61 -3.95 -31.18
C CYS A 163 -15.29 -3.67 -31.93
N ALA A 164 -14.71 -4.71 -32.52
CA ALA A 164 -14.09 -4.54 -33.82
C ALA A 164 -15.03 -5.20 -34.84
N PRO A 165 -15.68 -4.47 -35.75
CA PRO A 165 -16.30 -5.11 -36.89
C PRO A 165 -15.16 -5.69 -37.75
N SER A 166 -14.94 -6.99 -37.67
CA SER A 166 -14.26 -7.68 -38.76
C SER A 166 -15.15 -7.54 -39.98
N THR A 167 -14.69 -6.78 -40.97
CA THR A 167 -15.35 -6.68 -42.27
C THR A 167 -15.25 -8.06 -42.93
N VAL A 168 -16.27 -8.91 -42.74
CA VAL A 168 -16.40 -10.13 -43.53
C VAL A 168 -16.85 -9.68 -44.92
N THR A 169 -15.93 -9.68 -45.87
CA THR A 169 -16.27 -9.51 -47.29
C THR A 169 -17.04 -10.75 -47.74
N VAL A 170 -18.37 -10.67 -47.77
CA VAL A 170 -19.19 -11.68 -48.44
C VAL A 170 -19.12 -11.41 -49.95
N THR A 171 -18.34 -12.20 -50.66
CA THR A 171 -18.41 -12.25 -52.12
C THR A 171 -19.72 -12.93 -52.50
N VAL A 172 -20.74 -12.14 -52.86
CA VAL A 172 -21.95 -12.67 -53.50
C VAL A 172 -21.60 -12.97 -54.95
N THR A 173 -21.21 -14.22 -55.23
CA THR A 173 -21.21 -14.73 -56.60
C THR A 173 -22.67 -14.82 -57.06
N ARG A 174 -23.08 -13.91 -57.95
CA ARG A 174 -24.35 -14.05 -58.67
C ARG A 174 -24.28 -15.32 -59.51
N ALA A 175 -25.02 -16.35 -59.11
CA ALA A 175 -25.40 -17.41 -60.03
C ALA A 175 -26.32 -16.80 -61.10
N ALA A 176 -25.98 -17.03 -62.37
CA ALA A 176 -26.83 -16.66 -63.49
C ALA A 176 -28.18 -17.40 -63.37
N ALA A 177 -29.26 -16.66 -63.22
CA ALA A 177 -30.61 -17.22 -63.34
C ALA A 177 -30.82 -17.66 -64.79
N LYS A 178 -30.94 -18.98 -64.99
CA LYS A 178 -31.45 -19.54 -66.24
C LYS A 178 -32.92 -19.13 -66.34
N ARG A 179 -33.25 -18.30 -67.32
CA ARG A 179 -34.65 -18.02 -67.69
C ARG A 179 -35.23 -19.32 -68.24
N GLU A 180 -36.13 -19.95 -67.50
CA GLU A 180 -37.04 -20.92 -68.09
C GLU A 180 -38.36 -20.22 -68.39
N ASN A 181 -38.65 -20.25 -69.68
CA ASN A 181 -39.64 -19.50 -70.39
C ASN A 181 -41.02 -20.10 -70.08
N ARG A 182 -41.92 -19.27 -69.57
CA ARG A 182 -43.32 -19.63 -69.37
C ARG A 182 -43.99 -19.67 -70.75
N TYR A 183 -44.27 -20.86 -71.27
CA TYR A 183 -45.18 -21.00 -72.41
C TYR A 183 -46.58 -21.30 -71.88
N GLN A 184 -47.50 -20.41 -72.22
CA GLN A 184 -48.94 -20.56 -72.08
C GLN A 184 -49.43 -21.63 -73.07
N HIS A 185 -50.28 -22.54 -72.63
CA HIS A 185 -51.51 -22.99 -73.31
C HIS A 185 -52.33 -23.86 -72.34
#